data_AF-A0A3N5S0E8-F1
#
_entry.id   AF-A0A3N5S0E8-F1
#
_cell.length_a   1.000
_cell.length_b   1.000
_cell.length_c   1.000
_cell.angle_alpha   90.00
_cell.angle_beta   90.00
_cell.angle_gamma   90.00
#
_symmetry.space_group_name_H-M   'P 1'
#
loop_
_entity.id
_entity.type
_entity.pdbx_description
1 polymer ?
#
loop_
_entity_poly.entity_id
_entity_poly.type
_entity_poly.pdbx_seq_one_letter_code
_entity_poly.pdbx_strand_id
1 'polypeptide(L)'
;MPITMDGDYQKILKETLKEREAGKILFVGPSGEKVWVYFLNGKVVQAISNEGKGKSEFTKVSQWKSGKCTISDITTEERRSLTKMEQQQPLPPAAKEEAKTGRLPLPSFENAQEVKLLIRGQNAKFLDLSNILLEIQKSKYSGEARITTSGKVEHILFYQGSPALSSHNKNISYSDALRLMDAPGATIDFYQLGEALSQAFLSVMDGEKVINGPANVIDINKVLEKAVKNRETGHIYVIYPENEKHYIFFYQGRPVGAYQVFRNWERIGKPFDIERAVEISYFRSRAIEPYLAKAKGPIIAGKDLQEFMRMWNDLVGDVAKKVGKKPVEKSIERHFNGKDLFVIDGISLQLPQSNHLDLNAVHGVFKEHCPEFLKEIHNIIGGKWLPDQLQEVQKGRKEILEKLSLNNIFSNIGG
;
A
#
# COMPACT_ATOMS: atom_id res chain seq x y z
N MET A 1 -12.92 59.70 3.69
CA MET A 1 -12.83 60.00 5.15
C MET A 1 -12.90 58.69 5.92
N PRO A 2 -12.12 58.53 7.00
CA PRO A 2 -12.13 57.28 7.77
C PRO A 2 -13.46 57.09 8.51
N ILE A 3 -14.01 55.88 8.45
CA ILE A 3 -15.23 55.47 9.16
C ILE A 3 -14.82 54.53 10.28
N THR A 4 -15.19 54.85 11.51
CA THR A 4 -14.93 54.00 12.68
C THR A 4 -16.23 53.37 13.16
N MET A 5 -16.21 52.07 13.38
CA MET A 5 -17.36 51.30 13.85
C MET A 5 -16.92 50.17 14.80
N ASP A 6 -17.87 49.63 15.56
CA ASP A 6 -17.66 48.52 16.49
C ASP A 6 -18.63 47.39 16.10
N GLY A 7 -18.18 46.14 16.19
CA GLY A 7 -19.01 44.99 15.84
C GLY A 7 -18.19 43.76 15.44
N ASP A 8 -18.89 42.76 14.88
CA ASP A 8 -18.27 41.52 14.42
C ASP A 8 -17.31 41.77 13.25
N TYR A 9 -16.06 41.34 13.43
CA TYR A 9 -14.99 41.61 12.46
C TYR A 9 -15.18 40.91 11.13
N GLN A 10 -15.76 39.71 11.12
CA GLN A 10 -16.04 39.00 9.88
C GLN A 10 -17.20 39.65 9.13
N LYS A 11 -18.23 40.09 9.86
CA LYS A 11 -19.36 40.81 9.27
C LYS A 11 -18.92 42.14 8.66
N ILE A 12 -18.16 42.94 9.41
CA ILE A 12 -17.66 44.24 8.94
C ILE A 12 -16.74 44.07 7.73
N LEU A 13 -15.81 43.09 7.76
CA LEU A 13 -14.95 42.80 6.62
C LEU A 13 -15.78 42.43 5.39
N LYS A 14 -16.76 41.54 5.53
CA LYS A 14 -17.60 41.05 4.44
C LYS A 14 -18.48 42.15 3.83
N GLU A 15 -19.04 43.03 4.66
CA GLU A 15 -19.83 44.18 4.20
C GLU A 15 -18.93 45.19 3.48
N THR A 16 -17.78 45.51 4.06
CA THR A 16 -16.82 46.46 3.47
C THR A 16 -16.30 45.99 2.11
N LEU A 17 -15.98 44.69 1.96
CA LEU A 17 -15.51 44.12 0.69
C LEU A 17 -16.59 44.11 -0.41
N LYS A 18 -17.87 44.16 -0.05
CA LYS A 18 -18.99 44.26 -1.00
C LYS A 18 -19.27 45.70 -1.41
N GLU A 19 -19.13 46.63 -0.47
CA GLU A 19 -19.47 48.03 -0.68
C GLU A 19 -18.33 48.85 -1.32
N ARG A 20 -17.09 48.40 -1.17
CA ARG A 20 -15.91 49.13 -1.64
C ARG A 20 -15.02 48.27 -2.53
N GLU A 21 -14.63 48.83 -3.66
CA GLU A 21 -13.69 48.21 -4.59
C GLU A 21 -12.28 48.11 -3.99
N ALA A 22 -11.82 49.12 -3.24
CA ALA A 22 -10.49 49.14 -2.64
C ALA A 22 -10.46 49.92 -1.32
N GLY A 23 -9.57 49.54 -0.40
CA GLY A 23 -9.42 50.21 0.88
C GLY A 23 -8.57 49.43 1.88
N LYS A 24 -8.49 49.97 3.09
CA LYS A 24 -7.83 49.31 4.22
C LYS A 24 -8.66 49.43 5.50
N ILE A 25 -8.66 48.38 6.29
CA ILE A 25 -9.38 48.29 7.56
C ILE A 25 -8.37 48.07 8.68
N LEU A 26 -8.38 48.94 9.67
CA LEU A 26 -7.66 48.74 10.94
C LEU A 26 -8.56 47.96 11.89
N PHE A 27 -8.12 46.79 12.33
CA PHE A 27 -8.74 46.03 13.42
C PHE A 27 -7.92 46.21 14.70
N VAL A 28 -8.61 46.44 15.82
CA VAL A 28 -8.00 46.64 17.13
C VAL A 28 -8.35 45.48 18.07
N GLY A 29 -7.40 44.57 18.28
CA GLY A 29 -7.59 43.40 19.13
C GLY A 29 -7.87 43.75 20.60
N PRO A 30 -8.35 42.77 21.39
CA PRO A 30 -8.76 42.96 22.78
C PRO A 30 -7.62 43.44 23.70
N SER A 31 -6.36 43.14 23.34
CA SER A 31 -5.15 43.57 24.05
C SER A 31 -4.55 44.88 23.49
N GLY A 32 -5.26 45.58 22.59
CA GLY A 32 -4.80 46.81 21.94
C GLY A 32 -3.91 46.60 20.70
N GLU A 33 -3.72 45.35 20.27
CA GLU A 33 -3.01 44.98 19.05
C GLU A 33 -3.69 45.58 17.82
N LYS A 34 -2.92 45.96 16.79
CA LYS A 34 -3.43 46.64 15.60
C LYS A 34 -3.04 45.89 14.34
N VAL A 35 -4.04 45.47 13.56
CA VAL A 35 -3.83 44.80 12.26
C VAL A 35 -4.52 45.59 11.16
N TRP A 36 -3.77 45.99 10.16
CA TRP A 36 -4.25 46.58 8.91
C TRP A 36 -4.53 45.48 7.89
N VAL A 37 -5.75 45.44 7.36
CA VAL A 37 -6.16 44.55 6.28
C VAL A 37 -6.42 45.38 5.03
N TYR A 38 -5.65 45.13 3.98
CA TYR A 38 -5.72 45.81 2.69
C TYR A 38 -6.50 44.97 1.70
N PHE A 39 -7.37 45.62 0.92
CA PHE A 39 -8.18 44.94 -0.10
C PHE A 39 -8.23 45.73 -1.41
N LEU A 40 -8.31 44.99 -2.51
CA LEU A 40 -8.49 45.46 -3.88
C LEU A 40 -9.50 44.55 -4.59
N ASN A 41 -10.34 45.13 -5.43
CA ASN A 41 -11.37 44.45 -6.21
C ASN A 41 -12.24 43.50 -5.36
N GLY A 42 -12.61 43.93 -4.14
CA GLY A 42 -13.41 43.13 -3.20
C GLY A 42 -12.69 41.91 -2.59
N LYS A 43 -11.36 41.81 -2.74
CA LYS A 43 -10.53 40.72 -2.19
C LYS A 43 -9.47 41.25 -1.24
N VAL A 44 -9.23 40.54 -0.15
CA VAL A 44 -8.12 40.83 0.76
C VAL A 44 -6.81 40.48 0.07
N VAL A 45 -5.93 41.47 -0.06
CA VAL A 45 -4.61 41.32 -0.71
C VAL A 45 -3.53 41.09 0.34
N GLN A 46 -3.62 41.77 1.50
CA GLN A 46 -2.57 41.72 2.51
C GLN A 46 -3.10 42.06 3.90
N ALA A 47 -2.52 41.47 4.94
CA ALA A 47 -2.68 41.90 6.33
C ALA A 47 -1.32 42.24 6.95
N ILE A 48 -1.23 43.31 7.72
CA ILE A 48 0.01 43.83 8.31
C ILE A 48 -0.24 44.26 9.75
N SER A 49 0.63 43.88 10.67
CA SER A 49 0.68 44.41 12.03
C SER A 49 2.10 44.90 12.35
N ASN A 50 2.30 45.41 13.56
CA ASN A 50 3.64 45.75 14.04
C ASN A 50 4.54 44.52 14.24
N GLU A 51 3.95 43.31 14.29
CA GLU A 51 4.65 42.05 14.59
C GLU A 51 4.92 41.21 13.33
N GLY A 52 4.30 41.54 12.19
CA GLY A 52 4.43 40.72 10.99
C GLY A 52 3.53 41.14 9.83
N LYS A 53 3.58 40.36 8.74
CA LYS A 53 2.76 40.55 7.54
C LYS A 53 2.29 39.20 6.99
N GLY A 54 1.11 39.18 6.38
CA GLY A 54 0.57 38.03 5.65
C GLY A 54 -0.55 37.29 6.38
N LYS A 55 -0.75 36.01 6.03
CA LYS A 55 -1.91 35.21 6.45
C LYS A 55 -2.01 35.03 7.97
N SER A 56 -0.89 34.98 8.70
CA SER A 56 -0.87 34.88 10.16
C SER A 56 -1.57 36.05 10.83
N GLU A 57 -1.36 37.27 10.35
CA GLU A 57 -1.99 38.48 10.90
C GLU A 57 -3.48 38.52 10.59
N PHE A 58 -3.89 38.01 9.42
CA PHE A 58 -5.31 37.88 9.08
C PHE A 58 -6.03 36.84 9.96
N THR A 59 -5.33 35.76 10.32
CA THR A 59 -5.86 34.75 11.25
C THR A 59 -6.08 35.34 12.65
N LYS A 60 -5.20 36.22 13.14
CA LYS A 60 -5.40 36.93 14.43
C LYS A 60 -6.72 37.72 14.43
N VAL A 61 -6.98 38.50 13.37
CA VAL A 61 -8.24 39.27 13.23
C VAL A 61 -9.46 38.35 13.25
N SER A 62 -9.37 37.19 12.58
CA SER A 62 -10.46 36.22 12.53
C SER A 62 -10.75 35.57 13.89
N GLN A 63 -9.78 35.55 14.81
CA GLN A 63 -9.92 35.00 16.17
C GLN A 63 -10.50 36.01 17.17
N TRP A 64 -10.37 37.31 16.92
CA TRP A 64 -10.82 38.35 17.83
C TRP A 64 -12.34 38.52 17.92
N LYS A 65 -13.10 37.85 17.04
CA LYS A 65 -14.59 37.84 16.95
C LYS A 65 -15.22 39.22 16.71
N SER A 66 -15.04 40.19 17.60
CA SER A 66 -15.64 41.52 17.53
C SER A 66 -14.76 42.60 18.18
N GLY A 67 -14.94 43.84 17.76
CA GLY A 67 -14.35 45.01 18.41
C GLY A 67 -14.34 46.25 17.52
N LYS A 68 -13.50 47.22 17.86
CA LYS A 68 -13.39 48.48 17.11
C LYS A 68 -12.58 48.30 15.84
N CYS A 69 -13.08 48.86 14.73
CA CYS A 69 -12.35 48.95 13.49
C CYS A 69 -12.46 50.33 12.83
N THR A 70 -11.49 50.67 11.99
CA THR A 70 -11.48 51.91 11.21
C THR A 70 -11.23 51.60 9.74
N ILE A 71 -12.21 51.88 8.89
CA ILE A 71 -12.14 51.73 7.44
C ILE A 71 -11.64 53.03 6.84
N SER A 72 -10.64 52.95 5.96
CA SER A 72 -10.04 54.10 5.29
C SER A 72 -9.67 53.77 3.85
N ASP A 73 -9.57 54.82 3.04
CA ASP A 73 -9.13 54.67 1.66
C ASP A 73 -7.61 54.42 1.64
N ILE A 74 -7.15 53.64 0.67
CA ILE A 74 -5.70 53.41 0.43
C ILE A 74 -5.11 54.58 -0.35
N THR A 75 -3.86 54.91 -0.09
CA THR A 75 -3.16 55.96 -0.86
C THR A 75 -2.83 55.47 -2.27
N THR A 76 -2.56 56.40 -3.19
CA THR A 76 -2.13 56.09 -4.56
C THR A 76 -0.86 55.21 -4.60
N GLU A 77 0.05 55.40 -3.64
CA GLU A 77 1.28 54.61 -3.50
C GLU A 77 1.02 53.20 -2.93
N GLU A 78 0.13 53.08 -1.94
CA GLU A 78 -0.34 51.78 -1.41
C GLU A 78 -1.03 50.98 -2.51
N ARG A 79 -1.91 51.62 -3.31
CA ARG A 79 -2.59 50.98 -4.43
C ARG A 79 -1.60 50.44 -5.47
N ARG A 80 -0.61 51.24 -5.88
CA ARG A 80 0.44 50.82 -6.84
C ARG A 80 1.25 49.63 -6.33
N SER A 81 1.61 49.62 -5.04
CA SER A 81 2.36 48.52 -4.43
C SER A 81 1.54 47.22 -4.36
N LEU A 82 0.26 47.32 -4.00
CA LEU A 82 -0.64 46.17 -3.89
C LEU A 82 -1.02 45.59 -5.26
N THR A 83 -1.25 46.42 -6.29
CA THR A 83 -1.51 45.94 -7.66
C THR A 83 -0.30 45.21 -8.26
N LYS A 84 0.93 45.64 -7.95
CA LYS A 84 2.15 44.90 -8.36
C LYS A 84 2.24 43.52 -7.68
N MET A 85 1.79 43.39 -6.43
CA MET A 85 1.73 42.09 -5.74
C MET A 85 0.65 41.17 -6.33
N GLU A 86 -0.49 41.73 -6.76
CA GLU A 86 -1.57 40.98 -7.43
C GLU A 86 -1.11 40.48 -8.83
N GLN A 87 -0.34 41.28 -9.58
CA GLN A 87 0.18 40.93 -10.91
C GLN A 87 1.32 39.89 -10.91
N GLN A 88 1.94 39.60 -9.77
CA GLN A 88 2.98 38.56 -9.63
C GLN A 88 2.41 37.16 -9.35
N GLN A 89 1.09 37.01 -9.24
CA GLN A 89 0.40 35.72 -9.25
C GLN A 89 -0.31 35.52 -10.61
N PRO A 90 -0.02 34.46 -11.38
CA PRO A 90 -0.77 34.20 -12.61
C PRO A 90 -2.21 33.80 -12.27
N LEU A 91 -3.18 34.53 -12.80
CA LEU A 91 -4.59 34.14 -12.84
C LEU A 91 -4.79 33.01 -13.86
N PRO A 92 -5.43 31.88 -13.52
CA PRO A 92 -6.06 31.01 -14.51
C PRO A 92 -7.30 31.71 -15.11
N PRO A 93 -7.66 31.41 -16.37
CA PRO A 93 -8.78 32.06 -17.04
C PRO A 93 -10.12 31.68 -16.39
N ALA A 94 -11.03 32.65 -16.42
CA ALA A 94 -12.37 32.61 -15.84
C ALA A 94 -13.18 31.37 -16.29
N ALA A 95 -13.53 30.51 -15.34
CA ALA A 95 -14.66 29.61 -15.46
C ALA A 95 -15.90 30.34 -14.95
N LYS A 96 -16.96 30.31 -15.77
CA LYS A 96 -18.26 30.95 -15.57
C LYS A 96 -18.83 30.66 -14.18
N GLU A 97 -19.43 31.69 -13.60
CA GLU A 97 -20.28 31.58 -12.41
C GLU A 97 -21.39 30.55 -12.63
N GLU A 98 -21.40 29.50 -11.82
CA GLU A 98 -22.63 28.87 -11.37
C GLU A 98 -22.69 28.98 -9.86
N ALA A 99 -23.54 29.87 -9.39
CA ALA A 99 -23.91 29.94 -7.99
C ALA A 99 -24.95 28.85 -7.68
N LYS A 100 -24.84 28.29 -6.47
CA LYS A 100 -25.80 27.47 -5.72
C LYS A 100 -25.71 25.94 -5.92
N THR A 101 -24.86 25.33 -5.11
CA THR A 101 -25.26 24.47 -3.96
C THR A 101 -23.98 24.12 -3.19
N GLY A 102 -24.05 24.07 -1.85
CA GLY A 102 -22.94 23.60 -0.99
C GLY A 102 -22.72 22.09 -1.13
N ARG A 103 -22.45 21.62 -2.34
CA ARG A 103 -22.05 20.25 -2.63
C ARG A 103 -20.77 20.31 -3.45
N LEU A 104 -19.70 19.77 -2.88
CA LEU A 104 -18.45 19.60 -3.60
C LEU A 104 -18.66 18.66 -4.78
N PRO A 105 -18.32 19.05 -6.03
CA PRO A 105 -18.01 18.08 -7.04
C PRO A 105 -16.63 17.52 -6.69
N LEU A 106 -16.61 16.51 -5.82
CA LEU A 106 -15.50 15.58 -5.82
C LEU A 106 -15.36 15.03 -7.24
N PRO A 107 -14.14 14.68 -7.67
CA PRO A 107 -13.96 14.16 -9.01
C PRO A 107 -14.97 13.04 -9.26
N SER A 108 -15.69 13.14 -10.38
CA SER A 108 -16.61 12.09 -10.80
C SER A 108 -15.89 10.74 -10.74
N PHE A 109 -16.29 9.90 -9.79
CA PHE A 109 -15.80 8.53 -9.66
C PHE A 109 -16.54 7.60 -10.64
N GLU A 110 -17.08 8.12 -11.76
CA GLU A 110 -17.73 7.34 -12.81
C GLU A 110 -16.85 6.17 -13.27
N ASN A 111 -15.52 6.35 -13.22
CA ASN A 111 -14.52 5.32 -13.55
C ASN A 111 -13.79 4.73 -12.34
N ALA A 112 -14.43 4.66 -11.16
CA ALA A 112 -13.80 4.02 -10.00
C ALA A 112 -13.42 2.57 -10.32
N GLN A 113 -12.26 2.17 -9.84
CA GLN A 113 -11.74 0.83 -10.05
C GLN A 113 -12.63 -0.22 -9.35
N GLU A 114 -13.05 -1.24 -10.09
CA GLU A 114 -13.84 -2.32 -9.49
C GLU A 114 -12.94 -3.18 -8.59
N VAL A 115 -13.39 -3.43 -7.35
CA VAL A 115 -12.75 -4.39 -6.45
C VAL A 115 -13.49 -5.72 -6.53
N LYS A 116 -12.77 -6.78 -6.87
CA LYS A 116 -13.33 -8.14 -7.01
C LYS A 116 -12.87 -9.01 -5.85
N LEU A 117 -13.79 -9.68 -5.17
CA LEU A 117 -13.47 -10.67 -4.15
C LEU A 117 -13.26 -12.04 -4.82
N LEU A 118 -12.01 -12.52 -4.84
CA LEU A 118 -11.65 -13.81 -5.46
C LEU A 118 -11.79 -14.98 -4.48
N ILE A 119 -11.44 -14.77 -3.22
CA ILE A 119 -11.57 -15.77 -2.15
C ILE A 119 -12.38 -15.13 -1.03
N ARG A 120 -13.45 -15.79 -0.57
CA ARG A 120 -14.39 -15.24 0.42
C ARG A 120 -14.41 -16.05 1.71
N GLY A 121 -13.86 -15.50 2.77
CA GLY A 121 -14.02 -15.93 4.17
C GLY A 121 -13.73 -17.40 4.40
N GLN A 122 -12.91 -18.02 3.55
CA GLN A 122 -12.66 -19.45 3.63
C GLN A 122 -11.67 -19.72 4.75
N ASN A 123 -11.98 -20.71 5.58
CA ASN A 123 -11.07 -21.15 6.62
C ASN A 123 -9.79 -21.69 5.98
N ALA A 124 -8.64 -21.18 6.40
CA ALA A 124 -7.34 -21.54 5.86
C ALA A 124 -7.17 -23.05 5.76
N LYS A 125 -7.63 -23.82 6.76
CA LYS A 125 -7.50 -25.29 6.84
C LYS A 125 -8.08 -26.07 5.65
N PHE A 126 -9.02 -25.47 4.92
CA PHE A 126 -9.70 -26.08 3.77
C PHE A 126 -9.17 -25.57 2.42
N LEU A 127 -8.18 -24.67 2.45
CA LEU A 127 -7.60 -24.07 1.25
C LEU A 127 -6.25 -24.71 0.93
N ASP A 128 -5.98 -24.91 -0.36
CA ASP A 128 -4.63 -25.15 -0.83
C ASP A 128 -3.92 -23.80 -1.03
N LEU A 129 -3.33 -23.29 0.06
CA LEU A 129 -2.72 -21.96 0.08
C LEU A 129 -1.53 -21.86 -0.88
N SER A 130 -0.78 -22.94 -1.06
CA SER A 130 0.36 -23.00 -1.99
C SER A 130 -0.10 -22.83 -3.44
N ASN A 131 -1.20 -23.49 -3.83
CA ASN A 131 -1.79 -23.31 -5.16
C ASN A 131 -2.42 -21.92 -5.35
N ILE A 132 -3.04 -21.35 -4.31
CA ILE A 132 -3.57 -19.97 -4.36
C ILE A 132 -2.45 -18.96 -4.61
N LEU A 133 -1.34 -19.05 -3.86
CA LEU A 133 -0.20 -18.17 -4.06
C LEU A 133 0.39 -18.34 -5.47
N LEU A 134 0.45 -19.58 -5.97
CA LEU A 134 0.90 -19.87 -7.34
C LEU A 134 0.00 -19.23 -8.40
N GLU A 135 -1.31 -19.27 -8.21
CA GLU A 135 -2.29 -18.61 -9.09
C GLU A 135 -2.09 -17.09 -9.08
N ILE A 136 -1.97 -16.49 -7.89
CA ILE A 136 -1.71 -15.06 -7.73
C ILE A 136 -0.44 -14.65 -8.49
N GLN A 137 0.65 -15.41 -8.36
CA GLN A 137 1.91 -15.16 -9.07
C GLN A 137 1.75 -15.27 -10.59
N LYS A 138 1.18 -16.38 -11.08
CA LYS A 138 1.04 -16.64 -12.53
C LYS A 138 0.13 -15.64 -13.22
N SER A 139 -0.99 -15.33 -12.58
CA SER A 139 -1.97 -14.36 -13.09
C SER A 139 -1.59 -12.91 -12.81
N LYS A 140 -0.46 -12.68 -12.13
CA LYS A 140 0.07 -11.35 -11.76
C LYS A 140 -0.95 -10.48 -11.03
N TYR A 141 -1.72 -11.06 -10.12
CA TYR A 141 -2.75 -10.31 -9.41
C TYR A 141 -2.16 -9.22 -8.52
N SER A 142 -2.81 -8.07 -8.51
CA SER A 142 -2.52 -6.96 -7.59
C SER A 142 -3.74 -6.75 -6.70
N GLY A 143 -3.54 -6.83 -5.39
CA GLY A 143 -4.64 -6.88 -4.45
C GLY A 143 -4.23 -7.00 -2.98
N GLU A 144 -5.22 -7.22 -2.13
CA GLU A 144 -5.06 -7.42 -0.69
C GLU A 144 -5.54 -8.82 -0.32
N ALA A 145 -4.68 -9.61 0.34
CA ALA A 145 -5.13 -10.71 1.17
C ALA A 145 -5.40 -10.21 2.59
N ARG A 146 -6.62 -10.40 3.07
CA ARG A 146 -7.05 -10.11 4.43
C ARG A 146 -7.19 -11.40 5.19
N ILE A 147 -6.47 -11.50 6.30
CA ILE A 147 -6.39 -12.70 7.11
C ILE A 147 -6.96 -12.35 8.48
N THR A 148 -8.11 -12.93 8.80
CA THR A 148 -8.81 -12.65 10.05
C THR A 148 -8.69 -13.86 10.98
N THR A 149 -8.29 -13.60 12.22
CA THR A 149 -8.25 -14.59 13.31
C THR A 149 -9.06 -14.07 14.50
N SER A 150 -9.22 -14.85 15.57
CA SER A 150 -10.06 -14.51 16.73
C SER A 150 -9.69 -13.21 17.46
N GLY A 151 -8.49 -12.67 17.25
CA GLY A 151 -8.03 -11.45 17.92
C GLY A 151 -7.29 -10.44 17.05
N LYS A 152 -7.08 -10.71 15.76
CA LYS A 152 -6.34 -9.81 14.86
C LYS A 152 -6.75 -9.96 13.40
N VAL A 153 -6.61 -8.84 12.67
CA VAL A 153 -6.71 -8.78 11.22
C VAL A 153 -5.34 -8.40 10.67
N GLU A 154 -4.81 -9.25 9.81
CA GLU A 154 -3.55 -9.06 9.10
C GLU A 154 -3.85 -8.79 7.63
N HIS A 155 -3.06 -7.92 7.02
CA HIS A 155 -3.19 -7.59 5.61
C HIS A 155 -1.88 -7.90 4.90
N ILE A 156 -1.98 -8.48 3.71
CA ILE A 156 -0.86 -8.65 2.79
C ILE A 156 -1.20 -7.98 1.47
N LEU A 157 -0.40 -7.00 1.07
CA LEU A 157 -0.49 -6.40 -0.26
C LEU A 157 0.30 -7.25 -1.25
N PHE A 158 -0.38 -7.71 -2.30
CA PHE A 158 0.22 -8.32 -3.47
C PHE A 158 0.25 -7.31 -4.62
N TYR A 159 1.35 -7.28 -5.35
CA TYR A 159 1.51 -6.45 -6.54
C TYR A 159 2.15 -7.24 -7.65
N GLN A 160 1.49 -7.29 -8.80
CA GLN A 160 1.89 -8.09 -9.97
C GLN A 160 2.23 -9.55 -9.60
N GLY A 161 1.43 -10.13 -8.71
CA GLY A 161 1.53 -11.50 -8.25
C GLY A 161 2.53 -11.72 -7.12
N SER A 162 3.32 -10.70 -6.73
CA SER A 162 4.33 -10.81 -5.69
C SER A 162 3.87 -10.19 -4.37
N PRO A 163 4.09 -10.84 -3.21
CA PRO A 163 3.81 -10.24 -1.92
C PRO A 163 4.78 -9.07 -1.70
N ALA A 164 4.25 -7.86 -1.51
CA ALA A 164 5.05 -6.65 -1.33
C ALA A 164 5.30 -6.40 0.16
N LEU A 165 4.22 -6.29 0.94
CA LEU A 165 4.31 -6.05 2.39
C LEU A 165 3.11 -6.62 3.11
N SER A 166 3.30 -6.80 4.41
CA SER A 166 2.23 -7.10 5.35
C SER A 166 2.06 -5.95 6.35
N SER A 167 0.99 -6.00 7.14
CA SER A 167 0.72 -5.02 8.22
C SER A 167 1.89 -4.82 9.19
N HIS A 168 2.76 -5.81 9.35
CA HIS A 168 3.86 -5.78 10.33
C HIS A 168 5.25 -5.95 9.73
N ASN A 169 5.35 -6.37 8.47
CA ASN A 169 6.63 -6.59 7.81
C ASN A 169 6.62 -5.96 6.42
N LYS A 170 7.56 -5.04 6.21
CA LYS A 170 7.79 -4.30 4.95
C LYS A 170 8.58 -5.11 3.91
N ASN A 171 8.93 -6.36 4.21
CA ASN A 171 9.72 -7.18 3.31
C ASN A 171 9.40 -8.66 3.54
N ILE A 172 8.38 -9.14 2.83
CA ILE A 172 7.83 -10.49 2.99
C ILE A 172 8.19 -11.38 1.79
N SER A 173 8.51 -12.64 2.09
CA SER A 173 8.64 -13.70 1.09
C SER A 173 7.29 -14.39 0.85
N TYR A 174 7.20 -15.27 -0.16
CA TYR A 174 6.04 -16.16 -0.30
C TYR A 174 5.88 -17.09 0.89
N SER A 175 6.99 -17.56 1.47
CA SER A 175 6.99 -18.36 2.70
C SER A 175 6.40 -17.60 3.89
N ASP A 176 6.74 -16.31 4.03
CA ASP A 176 6.13 -15.45 5.04
C ASP A 176 4.63 -15.27 4.80
N ALA A 177 4.23 -15.05 3.54
CA ALA A 177 2.82 -14.90 3.18
C ALA A 177 2.02 -16.17 3.50
N LEU A 178 2.55 -17.35 3.15
CA LEU A 178 1.94 -18.65 3.46
C LEU A 178 1.78 -18.84 4.96
N ARG A 179 2.83 -18.57 5.74
CA ARG A 179 2.79 -18.67 7.21
C ARG A 179 1.76 -17.73 7.85
N LEU A 180 1.61 -16.51 7.32
CA LEU A 180 0.59 -15.58 7.79
C LEU A 180 -0.82 -16.08 7.45
N MET A 181 -1.02 -16.60 6.24
CA MET A 181 -2.28 -17.14 5.76
C MET A 181 -2.70 -18.41 6.50
N ASP A 182 -1.74 -19.25 6.88
CA ASP A 182 -1.94 -20.51 7.62
C ASP A 182 -2.00 -20.33 9.15
N ALA A 183 -2.29 -19.12 9.63
CA ALA A 183 -2.44 -18.91 11.07
C ALA A 183 -3.62 -19.76 11.62
N PRO A 184 -3.50 -20.36 12.82
CA PRO A 184 -4.56 -21.20 13.39
C PRO A 184 -5.91 -20.47 13.46
N GLY A 185 -6.93 -21.08 12.86
CA GLY A 185 -8.28 -20.51 12.83
C GLY A 185 -8.46 -19.31 11.90
N ALA A 186 -7.48 -19.02 11.02
CA ALA A 186 -7.58 -17.94 10.07
C ALA A 186 -8.69 -18.15 9.04
N THR A 187 -9.36 -17.05 8.69
CA THR A 187 -10.19 -16.94 7.49
C THR A 187 -9.55 -15.96 6.53
N ILE A 188 -9.55 -16.30 5.24
CA ILE A 188 -8.87 -15.54 4.21
C ILE A 188 -9.89 -14.95 3.24
N ASP A 189 -9.79 -13.65 3.04
CA ASP A 189 -10.39 -12.93 1.92
C ASP A 189 -9.29 -12.45 0.97
N PHE A 190 -9.45 -12.60 -0.34
CA PHE A 190 -8.55 -11.99 -1.32
C PHE A 190 -9.30 -11.02 -2.22
N TYR A 191 -8.97 -9.74 -2.11
CA TYR A 191 -9.54 -8.66 -2.92
C TYR A 191 -8.59 -8.32 -4.06
N GLN A 192 -8.98 -8.57 -5.29
CA GLN A 192 -8.30 -8.08 -6.47
C GLN A 192 -8.65 -6.60 -6.66
N LEU A 193 -7.64 -5.74 -6.51
CA LEU A 193 -7.78 -4.29 -6.58
C LEU A 193 -7.32 -3.73 -7.94
N GLY A 194 -6.41 -4.45 -8.61
CA GLY A 194 -5.68 -3.95 -9.78
C GLY A 194 -4.52 -3.02 -9.41
N GLU A 195 -3.64 -2.73 -10.37
CA GLU A 195 -2.33 -2.12 -10.07
C GLU A 195 -2.42 -0.71 -9.47
N ALA A 196 -3.23 0.17 -10.07
CA ALA A 196 -3.36 1.56 -9.63
C ALA A 196 -3.89 1.67 -8.19
N LEU A 197 -4.99 0.97 -7.89
CA LEU A 197 -5.54 0.93 -6.53
C LEU A 197 -4.61 0.21 -5.55
N SER A 198 -3.89 -0.83 -5.96
CA SER A 198 -2.90 -1.51 -5.08
C SER A 198 -1.73 -0.60 -4.70
N GLN A 199 -1.20 0.18 -5.65
CA GLN A 199 -0.15 1.17 -5.36
C GLN A 199 -0.67 2.31 -4.48
N ALA A 200 -1.92 2.73 -4.67
CA ALA A 200 -2.54 3.72 -3.79
C ALA A 200 -2.77 3.12 -2.39
N PHE A 201 -3.20 1.86 -2.29
CA PHE A 201 -3.44 1.15 -1.03
C PHE A 201 -2.19 0.97 -0.18
N LEU A 202 -1.00 0.93 -0.80
CA LEU A 202 0.28 0.97 -0.07
C LEU A 202 0.34 2.11 0.96
N SER A 203 -0.26 3.27 0.67
CA SER A 203 -0.29 4.39 1.62
C SER A 203 -1.12 4.13 2.89
N VAL A 204 -2.04 3.16 2.89
CA VAL A 204 -2.76 2.74 4.10
C VAL A 204 -1.86 1.92 5.02
N MET A 205 -0.94 1.15 4.44
CA MET A 205 -0.05 0.26 5.18
C MET A 205 1.29 0.91 5.56
N ASP A 206 1.87 1.74 4.68
CA ASP A 206 3.16 2.40 4.89
C ASP A 206 3.24 3.80 4.24
N GLY A 207 2.15 4.56 4.30
CA GLY A 207 2.08 5.91 3.74
C GLY A 207 2.80 6.97 4.58
N GLU A 208 3.38 7.95 3.89
CA GLU A 208 3.89 9.17 4.52
C GLU A 208 2.71 10.10 4.83
N LYS A 209 2.48 10.43 6.11
CA LYS A 209 1.43 11.38 6.50
C LYS A 209 1.88 12.81 6.14
N VAL A 210 1.19 13.42 5.20
CA VAL A 210 1.51 14.77 4.71
C VAL A 210 0.66 15.83 5.40
N ILE A 211 -0.61 15.54 5.66
CA ILE A 211 -1.56 16.46 6.28
C ILE A 211 -2.40 15.72 7.31
N ASN A 212 -2.69 16.40 8.43
CA ASN A 212 -3.59 15.93 9.47
C ASN A 212 -4.34 17.11 10.09
N GLY A 213 -5.62 16.92 10.42
CA GLY A 213 -6.32 17.86 11.27
C GLY A 213 -7.84 17.83 11.12
N PRO A 214 -8.52 18.72 11.87
CA PRO A 214 -9.96 18.89 11.77
C PRO A 214 -10.40 19.24 10.34
N ALA A 215 -11.50 18.66 9.89
CA ALA A 215 -11.97 18.86 8.51
C ALA A 215 -12.27 20.33 8.19
N ASN A 216 -12.76 21.09 9.18
CA ASN A 216 -13.05 22.52 9.05
C ASN A 216 -11.80 23.42 8.89
N VAL A 217 -10.60 22.90 9.14
CA VAL A 217 -9.32 23.61 8.97
C VAL A 217 -8.62 23.22 7.67
N ILE A 218 -8.94 22.05 7.10
CA ILE A 218 -8.28 21.51 5.91
C ILE A 218 -9.07 21.88 4.65
N ASP A 219 -8.42 22.64 3.77
CA ASP A 219 -8.92 22.88 2.41
C ASP A 219 -8.61 21.67 1.52
N ILE A 220 -9.52 20.71 1.48
CA ILE A 220 -9.36 19.48 0.70
C ILE A 220 -9.22 19.74 -0.81
N ASN A 221 -9.79 20.83 -1.34
CA ASN A 221 -9.63 21.19 -2.75
C ASN A 221 -8.17 21.51 -3.06
N LYS A 222 -7.50 22.27 -2.19
CA LYS A 222 -6.06 22.52 -2.33
C LYS A 222 -5.22 21.25 -2.21
N VAL A 223 -5.62 20.30 -1.35
CA VAL A 223 -4.94 19.01 -1.23
C VAL A 223 -5.07 18.22 -2.53
N LEU A 224 -6.27 18.14 -3.09
CA LEU A 224 -6.57 17.46 -4.35
C LEU A 224 -5.84 18.12 -5.53
N GLU A 225 -5.90 19.45 -5.65
CA GLU A 225 -5.19 20.20 -6.69
C GLU A 225 -3.69 19.94 -6.63
N LYS A 226 -3.11 19.93 -5.43
CA LYS A 226 -1.68 19.61 -5.23
C LYS A 226 -1.38 18.17 -5.63
N ALA A 227 -2.21 17.21 -5.23
CA ALA A 227 -2.05 15.81 -5.60
C ALA A 227 -2.13 15.60 -7.13
N VAL A 228 -3.08 16.26 -7.80
CA VAL A 228 -3.21 16.27 -9.28
C VAL A 228 -1.97 16.87 -9.93
N LYS A 229 -1.59 18.10 -9.51
CA LYS A 229 -0.46 18.85 -10.08
C LYS A 229 0.86 18.09 -9.96
N ASN A 230 1.09 17.48 -8.81
CA ASN A 230 2.32 16.73 -8.52
C ASN A 230 2.26 15.26 -8.96
N ARG A 231 1.13 14.80 -9.51
CA ARG A 231 0.88 13.39 -9.87
C ARG A 231 1.14 12.45 -8.71
N GLU A 232 0.61 12.76 -7.53
CA GLU A 232 0.84 11.97 -6.33
C GLU A 232 -0.03 10.70 -6.32
N THR A 233 0.51 9.63 -5.75
CA THR A 233 -0.21 8.39 -5.46
C THR A 233 -0.39 8.30 -3.95
N GLY A 234 -1.58 7.91 -3.48
CA GLY A 234 -1.86 7.83 -2.06
C GLY A 234 -3.35 7.80 -1.74
N HIS A 235 -3.70 8.19 -0.51
CA HIS A 235 -5.09 8.27 -0.10
C HIS A 235 -5.38 9.48 0.80
N ILE A 236 -6.60 9.96 0.72
CA ILE A 236 -7.21 10.82 1.72
C ILE A 236 -8.06 9.93 2.62
N TYR A 237 -7.83 10.05 3.91
CA TYR A 237 -8.58 9.37 4.96
C TYR A 237 -9.52 10.37 5.62
N VAL A 238 -10.81 10.09 5.59
CA VAL A 238 -11.87 10.96 6.10
C VAL A 238 -12.61 10.23 7.20
N ILE A 239 -12.71 10.88 8.37
CA ILE A 239 -13.47 10.37 9.52
C ILE A 239 -14.74 11.21 9.67
N TYR A 240 -15.87 10.52 9.79
CA TYR A 240 -17.20 11.09 10.02
C TYR A 240 -17.65 10.84 11.47
N PRO A 241 -18.75 11.48 11.92
CA PRO A 241 -19.42 11.13 13.16
C PRO A 241 -19.70 9.63 13.24
N GLU A 242 -19.77 9.08 14.46
CA GLU A 242 -19.94 7.63 14.70
C GLU A 242 -18.80 6.76 14.16
N ASN A 243 -17.63 7.36 13.89
CA ASN A 243 -16.40 6.66 13.46
C ASN A 243 -16.57 5.93 12.12
N GLU A 244 -17.43 6.45 11.23
CA GLU A 244 -17.47 6.07 9.82
C GLU A 244 -16.18 6.57 9.12
N LYS A 245 -15.54 5.67 8.36
CA LYS A 245 -14.17 5.83 7.86
C LYS A 245 -14.11 5.60 6.36
N HIS A 246 -13.73 6.64 5.63
CA HIS A 246 -13.68 6.62 4.19
C HIS A 246 -12.26 6.82 3.66
N TYR A 247 -11.94 6.06 2.61
CA TYR A 247 -10.66 6.09 1.93
C TYR A 247 -10.88 6.53 0.49
N ILE A 248 -10.31 7.68 0.14
CA ILE A 248 -10.33 8.21 -1.22
C ILE A 248 -8.95 8.02 -1.81
N PHE A 249 -8.83 7.18 -2.82
CA PHE A 249 -7.54 6.81 -3.40
C PHE A 249 -7.25 7.60 -4.66
N PHE A 250 -5.97 7.92 -4.83
CA PHE A 250 -5.43 8.58 -6.00
C PHE A 250 -4.20 7.83 -6.50
N TYR A 251 -4.07 7.73 -7.82
CA TYR A 251 -2.92 7.17 -8.49
C TYR A 251 -2.43 8.17 -9.53
N GLN A 252 -1.18 8.61 -9.39
CA GLN A 252 -0.57 9.60 -10.29
C GLN A 252 -1.43 10.86 -10.48
N GLY A 253 -2.04 11.35 -9.39
CA GLY A 253 -2.91 12.52 -9.37
C GLY A 253 -4.32 12.27 -9.91
N ARG A 254 -4.66 11.04 -10.30
CA ARG A 254 -6.01 10.67 -10.75
C ARG A 254 -6.76 9.92 -9.66
N PRO A 255 -8.02 10.27 -9.37
CA PRO A 255 -8.85 9.53 -8.42
C PRO A 255 -9.15 8.14 -8.98
N VAL A 256 -8.88 7.11 -8.20
CA VAL A 256 -9.14 5.70 -8.58
C VAL A 256 -10.33 5.09 -7.84
N GLY A 257 -10.81 5.76 -6.80
CA GLY A 257 -12.06 5.37 -6.14
C GLY A 257 -12.11 5.73 -4.67
N ALA A 258 -13.20 5.26 -4.07
CA ALA A 258 -13.73 5.71 -2.81
C ALA A 258 -14.33 4.50 -2.09
N TYR A 259 -13.75 4.09 -0.95
CA TYR A 259 -14.10 2.82 -0.33
C TYR A 259 -14.15 2.87 1.20
N GLN A 260 -15.01 2.01 1.76
CA GLN A 260 -14.91 1.56 3.14
C GLN A 260 -14.04 0.30 3.18
N VAL A 261 -12.71 0.49 3.20
CA VAL A 261 -11.72 -0.61 3.11
C VAL A 261 -12.00 -1.72 4.13
N PHE A 262 -12.20 -1.36 5.40
CA PHE A 262 -12.43 -2.32 6.48
C PHE A 262 -13.84 -2.94 6.50
N ARG A 263 -14.77 -2.43 5.68
CA ARG A 263 -16.07 -3.07 5.41
C ARG A 263 -16.03 -3.72 4.03
N ASN A 264 -15.06 -4.60 3.83
CA ASN A 264 -14.92 -5.42 2.62
C ASN A 264 -14.83 -4.64 1.30
N TRP A 265 -14.09 -3.51 1.30
CA TRP A 265 -13.94 -2.67 0.10
C TRP A 265 -15.26 -2.17 -0.50
N GLU A 266 -16.28 -1.93 0.34
CA GLU A 266 -17.55 -1.39 -0.14
C GLU A 266 -17.33 -0.03 -0.82
N ARG A 267 -17.75 0.07 -2.08
CA ARG A 267 -17.63 1.29 -2.88
C ARG A 267 -18.61 2.35 -2.38
N ILE A 268 -18.13 3.57 -2.22
CA ILE A 268 -18.95 4.71 -1.86
C ILE A 268 -19.44 5.36 -3.16
N GLY A 269 -20.71 5.16 -3.48
CA GLY A 269 -21.34 5.65 -4.71
C GLY A 269 -21.96 7.05 -4.61
N LYS A 270 -21.94 7.69 -3.44
CA LYS A 270 -22.52 9.02 -3.21
C LYS A 270 -21.41 10.08 -3.14
N PRO A 271 -21.70 11.34 -3.53
CA PRO A 271 -20.79 12.46 -3.27
C PRO A 271 -20.46 12.53 -1.78
N PHE A 272 -19.18 12.69 -1.44
CA PHE A 272 -18.79 12.80 -0.04
C PHE A 272 -19.21 14.15 0.53
N ASP A 273 -19.79 14.10 1.71
CA ASP A 273 -20.18 15.29 2.46
C ASP A 273 -19.05 15.72 3.40
N ILE A 274 -18.03 16.38 2.85
CA ILE A 274 -16.87 16.84 3.62
C ILE A 274 -17.28 17.78 4.77
N GLU A 275 -18.41 18.49 4.65
CA GLU A 275 -18.90 19.38 5.72
C GLU A 275 -19.30 18.60 6.98
N ARG A 276 -19.67 17.32 6.82
CA ARG A 276 -19.93 16.40 7.94
C ARG A 276 -18.68 15.74 8.48
N ALA A 277 -17.52 15.85 7.82
CA ALA A 277 -16.31 15.20 8.30
C ALA A 277 -15.80 15.84 9.60
N VAL A 278 -15.28 15.02 10.50
CA VAL A 278 -14.65 15.45 11.75
C VAL A 278 -13.16 15.68 11.53
N GLU A 279 -12.50 14.73 10.86
CA GLU A 279 -11.05 14.73 10.65
C GLU A 279 -10.71 14.32 9.22
N ILE A 280 -9.68 14.96 8.68
CA ILE A 280 -9.13 14.62 7.36
C ILE A 280 -7.61 14.43 7.51
N SER A 281 -7.12 13.35 6.93
CA SER A 281 -5.70 13.09 6.78
C SER A 281 -5.37 12.81 5.32
N TYR A 282 -4.19 13.23 4.87
CA TYR A 282 -3.66 12.89 3.56
C TYR A 282 -2.35 12.13 3.71
N PHE A 283 -2.26 10.98 3.03
CA PHE A 283 -1.09 10.12 3.01
C PHE A 283 -0.62 9.89 1.58
N ARG A 284 0.70 9.98 1.39
CA ARG A 284 1.35 9.67 0.12
C ARG A 284 1.91 8.24 0.14
N SER A 285 1.69 7.50 -0.93
CA SER A 285 2.33 6.19 -1.13
C SER A 285 3.82 6.35 -1.40
N ARG A 286 4.61 5.45 -0.82
CA ARG A 286 6.00 5.26 -1.22
C ARG A 286 6.07 4.51 -2.55
N ALA A 287 7.27 4.46 -3.15
CA ALA A 287 7.52 3.59 -4.30
C ALA A 287 7.34 2.11 -3.90
N ILE A 288 6.74 1.28 -4.75
CA ILE A 288 6.42 -0.11 -4.41
C ILE A 288 7.60 -1.07 -4.65
N GLU A 289 8.51 -0.69 -5.55
CA GLU A 289 9.64 -1.48 -6.01
C GLU A 289 10.56 -1.97 -4.87
N PRO A 290 10.89 -1.15 -3.83
CA PRO A 290 11.72 -1.61 -2.72
C PRO A 290 11.12 -2.79 -1.94
N TYR A 291 9.80 -2.93 -1.93
CA TYR A 291 9.08 -3.98 -1.20
C TYR A 291 9.09 -5.32 -1.94
N LEU A 292 9.33 -5.33 -3.26
CA LEU A 292 9.28 -6.52 -4.10
C LEU A 292 10.59 -7.34 -4.10
N ALA A 293 11.64 -6.86 -3.44
CA ALA A 293 12.99 -7.42 -3.58
C ALA A 293 13.12 -8.85 -3.04
N LYS A 294 12.44 -9.22 -1.94
CA LYS A 294 12.50 -10.58 -1.36
C LYS A 294 11.46 -11.57 -1.90
N ALA A 295 10.44 -11.08 -2.61
CA ALA A 295 9.49 -11.95 -3.29
C ALA A 295 10.07 -12.59 -4.57
N LYS A 296 11.36 -12.38 -4.86
CA LYS A 296 12.04 -12.91 -6.05
C LYS A 296 12.30 -14.41 -5.91
N GLY A 297 11.45 -15.19 -6.53
CA GLY A 297 11.60 -16.63 -6.73
C GLY A 297 10.32 -17.23 -7.32
N PRO A 298 10.40 -18.24 -8.22
CA PRO A 298 9.22 -18.95 -8.67
C PRO A 298 8.60 -19.71 -7.49
N ILE A 299 7.29 -19.60 -7.30
CA ILE A 299 6.59 -20.51 -6.38
C ILE A 299 6.66 -21.91 -6.99
N ILE A 300 7.12 -22.86 -6.19
CA ILE A 300 7.14 -24.26 -6.57
C ILE A 300 5.71 -24.81 -6.63
N ALA A 301 5.32 -25.34 -7.79
CA ALA A 301 4.01 -25.99 -7.93
C ALA A 301 4.00 -27.36 -7.26
N GLY A 302 2.92 -27.69 -6.55
CA GLY A 302 2.80 -28.96 -5.83
C GLY A 302 2.97 -30.18 -6.73
N LYS A 303 2.34 -30.16 -7.91
CA LYS A 303 2.47 -31.25 -8.90
C LYS A 303 3.91 -31.47 -9.36
N ASP A 304 4.66 -30.37 -9.54
CA ASP A 304 6.02 -30.42 -10.05
C ASP A 304 6.94 -30.99 -8.96
N LEU A 305 6.75 -30.57 -7.71
CA LEU A 305 7.48 -31.13 -6.58
C LEU A 305 7.12 -32.60 -6.32
N GLN A 306 5.85 -32.99 -6.44
CA GLN A 306 5.45 -34.40 -6.30
C GLN A 306 6.06 -35.30 -7.38
N GLU A 307 6.04 -34.85 -8.64
CA GLU A 307 6.70 -35.56 -9.73
C GLU A 307 8.20 -35.71 -9.46
N PHE A 308 8.83 -34.64 -8.98
CA PHE A 308 10.23 -34.66 -8.57
C PHE A 308 10.48 -35.64 -7.42
N MET A 309 9.67 -35.63 -6.36
CA MET A 309 9.84 -36.53 -5.21
C MET A 309 9.70 -38.01 -5.60
N ARG A 310 8.80 -38.33 -6.55
CA ARG A 310 8.70 -39.70 -7.10
C ARG A 310 10.00 -40.09 -7.80
N MET A 311 10.49 -39.24 -8.69
CA MET A 311 11.75 -39.47 -9.41
C MET A 311 12.95 -39.61 -8.46
N TRP A 312 13.02 -38.78 -7.42
CA TRP A 312 14.02 -38.87 -6.37
C TRP A 312 13.97 -40.22 -5.66
N ASN A 313 12.79 -40.64 -5.21
CA ASN A 313 12.63 -41.91 -4.50
C ASN A 313 12.95 -43.12 -5.38
N ASP A 314 12.69 -43.06 -6.70
CA ASP A 314 13.11 -44.09 -7.66
C ASP A 314 14.64 -44.20 -7.71
N LEU A 315 15.34 -43.07 -7.87
CA LEU A 315 16.82 -43.02 -7.87
C LEU A 315 17.40 -43.58 -6.57
N VAL A 316 16.85 -43.18 -5.42
CA VAL A 316 17.29 -43.67 -4.11
C VAL A 316 17.02 -45.17 -3.97
N GLY A 317 15.91 -45.66 -4.54
CA GLY A 317 15.61 -47.09 -4.62
C GLY A 317 16.69 -47.87 -5.37
N ASP A 318 17.18 -47.34 -6.49
CA ASP A 318 18.24 -47.96 -7.27
C ASP A 318 19.61 -47.88 -6.56
N VAL A 319 19.89 -46.77 -5.88
CA VAL A 319 21.05 -46.66 -4.97
C VAL A 319 20.97 -47.73 -3.88
N ALA A 320 19.82 -47.91 -3.23
CA ALA A 320 19.63 -48.90 -2.18
C ALA A 320 19.78 -50.35 -2.67
N LYS A 321 19.41 -50.64 -3.93
CA LYS A 321 19.72 -51.94 -4.56
C LYS A 321 21.22 -52.15 -4.76
N LYS A 322 21.97 -51.07 -5.00
CA LYS A 322 23.42 -51.12 -5.25
C LYS A 322 24.25 -51.24 -3.97
N VAL A 323 23.94 -50.48 -2.91
CA VAL A 323 24.74 -50.43 -1.66
C VAL A 323 24.08 -51.07 -0.44
N GLY A 324 22.82 -51.48 -0.58
CA GLY A 324 21.98 -51.96 0.52
C GLY A 324 21.13 -50.85 1.14
N LYS A 325 19.99 -51.24 1.73
CA LYS A 325 19.02 -50.29 2.32
C LYS A 325 19.56 -49.53 3.52
N LYS A 326 20.12 -50.23 4.53
CA LYS A 326 20.58 -49.62 5.78
C LYS A 326 21.58 -48.45 5.61
N PRO A 327 22.59 -48.53 4.74
CA PRO A 327 23.48 -47.39 4.49
C PRO A 327 22.74 -46.16 3.95
N VAL A 328 21.78 -46.37 3.05
CA VAL A 328 20.97 -45.30 2.45
C VAL A 328 20.04 -44.68 3.47
N GLU A 329 19.33 -45.50 4.27
CA GLU A 329 18.46 -45.05 5.36
C GLU A 329 19.22 -44.12 6.31
N LYS A 330 20.40 -44.54 6.77
CA LYS A 330 21.23 -43.73 7.67
C LYS A 330 21.71 -42.42 7.05
N SER A 331 21.99 -42.40 5.74
CA SER A 331 22.41 -41.18 5.05
C SER A 331 21.23 -40.22 4.89
N ILE A 332 20.04 -40.73 4.54
CA ILE A 332 18.80 -39.93 4.49
C ILE A 332 18.50 -39.34 5.86
N GLU A 333 18.54 -40.15 6.92
CA GLU A 333 18.36 -39.66 8.27
C GLU A 333 19.38 -38.58 8.62
N ARG A 334 20.66 -38.74 8.25
CA ARG A 334 21.67 -37.73 8.55
C ARG A 334 21.42 -36.38 7.88
N HIS A 335 20.96 -36.39 6.63
CA HIS A 335 20.86 -35.18 5.82
C HIS A 335 19.47 -34.53 5.83
N PHE A 336 18.42 -35.30 6.12
CA PHE A 336 17.03 -34.84 6.04
C PHE A 336 16.23 -34.96 7.35
N ASN A 337 16.71 -35.70 8.36
CA ASN A 337 16.00 -35.83 9.64
C ASN A 337 16.05 -34.51 10.45
N GLY A 338 15.04 -34.30 11.31
CA GLY A 338 14.90 -33.09 12.11
C GLY A 338 14.46 -31.85 11.32
N LYS A 339 14.03 -32.04 10.07
CA LYS A 339 13.38 -31.01 9.24
C LYS A 339 11.90 -31.38 9.20
N ASP A 340 11.03 -30.61 9.87
CA ASP A 340 9.57 -30.85 9.93
C ASP A 340 8.84 -30.73 8.57
N LEU A 341 9.60 -30.71 7.46
CA LEU A 341 9.15 -30.54 6.09
C LEU A 341 9.14 -31.87 5.31
N PHE A 342 9.72 -32.94 5.87
CA PHE A 342 9.74 -34.27 5.27
C PHE A 342 9.32 -35.34 6.26
N VAL A 343 8.66 -36.38 5.77
CA VAL A 343 8.44 -37.63 6.49
C VAL A 343 9.42 -38.65 5.91
N ILE A 344 10.29 -39.19 6.75
CA ILE A 344 11.23 -40.25 6.38
C ILE A 344 10.55 -41.60 6.60
N ASP A 345 10.42 -42.39 5.53
CA ASP A 345 9.92 -43.76 5.58
C ASP A 345 10.95 -44.71 4.97
N GLY A 346 11.81 -45.27 5.83
CA GLY A 346 12.98 -46.05 5.43
C GLY A 346 13.91 -45.23 4.52
N ILE A 347 14.02 -45.64 3.25
CA ILE A 347 14.84 -44.95 2.25
C ILE A 347 14.08 -43.87 1.48
N SER A 348 12.80 -43.64 1.76
CA SER A 348 11.98 -42.69 1.00
C SER A 348 11.81 -41.39 1.76
N LEU A 349 11.88 -40.28 1.02
CA LEU A 349 11.44 -38.97 1.48
C LEU A 349 10.03 -38.73 0.96
N GLN A 350 9.09 -38.54 1.89
CA GLN A 350 7.72 -38.19 1.59
C GLN A 350 7.44 -36.75 2.01
N LEU A 351 6.54 -36.09 1.28
CA LEU A 351 5.99 -34.81 1.72
C LEU A 351 4.90 -35.11 2.76
N PRO A 352 4.84 -34.38 3.88
CA PRO A 352 3.74 -34.53 4.82
C PRO A 352 2.41 -34.22 4.13
N GLN A 353 1.35 -34.95 4.50
CA GLN A 353 -0.01 -34.67 4.05
C GLN A 353 -0.55 -33.43 4.79
N SER A 354 -0.07 -32.26 4.38
CA SER A 354 -0.54 -30.96 4.86
C SER A 354 -0.97 -30.10 3.68
N ASN A 355 -2.15 -29.47 3.81
CA ASN A 355 -2.70 -28.54 2.81
C ASN A 355 -1.93 -27.21 2.75
N HIS A 356 -0.99 -26.98 3.68
CA HIS A 356 -0.27 -25.71 3.86
C HIS A 356 1.24 -25.89 3.84
N LEU A 357 1.73 -27.00 3.28
CA LEU A 357 3.16 -27.25 3.18
C LEU A 357 3.84 -26.14 2.35
N ASP A 358 4.84 -25.49 2.92
CA ASP A 358 5.67 -24.53 2.23
C ASP A 358 6.60 -25.23 1.25
N LEU A 359 6.12 -25.38 0.02
CA LEU A 359 6.84 -26.04 -1.06
C LEU A 359 8.16 -25.34 -1.41
N ASN A 360 8.27 -24.03 -1.18
CA ASN A 360 9.53 -23.31 -1.40
C ASN A 360 10.55 -23.65 -0.32
N ALA A 361 10.11 -23.75 0.94
CA ALA A 361 10.98 -24.18 2.04
C ALA A 361 11.44 -25.63 1.85
N VAL A 362 10.52 -26.54 1.50
CA VAL A 362 10.84 -27.94 1.17
C VAL A 362 11.90 -28.00 0.07
N HIS A 363 11.67 -27.27 -1.02
CA HIS A 363 12.60 -27.21 -2.14
C HIS A 363 13.96 -26.60 -1.74
N GLY A 364 13.97 -25.58 -0.88
CA GLY A 364 15.19 -24.99 -0.32
C GLY A 364 16.02 -25.98 0.49
N VAL A 365 15.39 -26.68 1.44
CA VAL A 365 16.04 -27.73 2.25
C VAL A 365 16.58 -28.85 1.35
N PHE A 366 15.82 -29.24 0.33
CA PHE A 366 16.29 -30.23 -0.64
C PHE A 366 17.54 -29.76 -1.39
N LYS A 367 17.54 -28.51 -1.88
CA LYS A 367 18.69 -27.91 -2.58
C LYS A 367 19.95 -27.88 -1.73
N GLU A 368 19.80 -27.61 -0.44
CA GLU A 368 20.91 -27.52 0.51
C GLU A 368 21.52 -28.89 0.81
N HIS A 369 20.69 -29.90 1.09
CA HIS A 369 21.17 -31.18 1.64
C HIS A 369 21.37 -32.29 0.61
N CYS A 370 20.69 -32.24 -0.53
CA CYS A 370 20.82 -33.26 -1.58
C CYS A 370 22.27 -33.42 -2.10
N PRO A 371 23.05 -32.34 -2.35
CA PRO A 371 24.44 -32.48 -2.77
C PRO A 371 25.31 -33.27 -1.78
N GLU A 372 25.13 -33.06 -0.48
CA GLU A 372 25.90 -33.76 0.56
C GLU A 372 25.55 -35.24 0.65
N PHE A 373 24.25 -35.55 0.56
CA PHE A 373 23.78 -36.93 0.44
C PHE A 373 24.40 -37.61 -0.80
N LEU A 374 24.31 -36.98 -1.98
CA LEU A 374 24.82 -37.59 -3.21
C LEU A 374 26.34 -37.78 -3.18
N LYS A 375 27.08 -36.85 -2.55
CA LYS A 375 28.52 -36.98 -2.32
C LYS A 375 28.86 -38.15 -1.38
N GLU A 376 28.09 -38.33 -0.31
CA GLU A 376 28.28 -39.47 0.60
C GLU A 376 28.03 -40.80 -0.14
N ILE A 377 26.92 -40.90 -0.87
CA ILE A 377 26.58 -42.09 -1.65
C ILE A 377 27.64 -42.36 -2.72
N HIS A 378 28.18 -41.32 -3.38
CA HIS A 378 29.27 -41.47 -4.34
C HIS A 378 30.50 -42.12 -3.71
N ASN A 379 30.88 -41.67 -2.50
CA ASN A 379 32.02 -42.22 -1.78
C ASN A 379 31.81 -43.68 -1.35
N ILE A 380 30.57 -44.08 -1.05
CA ILE A 380 30.22 -45.46 -0.69
C ILE A 380 30.25 -46.38 -1.91
N ILE A 381 29.66 -45.94 -3.03
CA ILE A 381 29.56 -46.75 -4.25
C ILE A 381 30.91 -46.88 -4.96
N GLY A 382 31.65 -45.77 -5.06
CA GLY A 382 32.86 -45.64 -5.86
C GLY A 382 32.61 -45.70 -7.38
N GLY A 383 33.56 -45.16 -8.15
CA GLY A 383 33.54 -45.26 -9.62
C GLY A 383 32.43 -44.45 -10.31
N LYS A 384 32.12 -44.83 -11.56
CA LYS A 384 31.23 -44.05 -12.45
C LYS A 384 29.74 -44.36 -12.33
N TRP A 385 29.35 -45.37 -11.54
CA TRP A 385 27.96 -45.84 -11.53
C TRP A 385 26.96 -44.76 -11.13
N LEU A 386 27.20 -44.02 -10.04
CA LEU A 386 26.30 -42.96 -9.60
C LEU A 386 26.25 -41.79 -10.60
N PRO A 387 27.40 -41.26 -11.09
CA PRO A 387 27.39 -40.28 -12.19
C PRO A 387 26.56 -40.73 -13.41
N ASP A 388 26.67 -41.98 -13.84
CA ASP A 388 25.91 -42.51 -14.98
C ASP A 388 24.40 -42.51 -14.67
N GLN A 389 23.98 -42.92 -13.47
CA GLN A 389 22.57 -42.89 -13.06
C GLN A 389 22.01 -41.46 -13.04
N LEU A 390 22.77 -40.51 -12.52
CA LEU A 390 22.36 -39.11 -12.46
C LEU A 390 22.25 -38.50 -13.86
N GLN A 391 23.14 -38.87 -14.77
CA GLN A 391 23.06 -38.45 -16.16
C GLN A 391 21.80 -39.00 -16.87
N GLU A 392 21.42 -40.25 -16.59
CA GLU A 392 20.18 -40.83 -17.11
C GLU A 392 18.94 -40.14 -16.54
N VAL A 393 18.92 -39.82 -15.24
CA VAL A 393 17.87 -38.99 -14.63
C VAL A 393 17.78 -37.64 -15.33
N GLN A 394 18.91 -36.98 -15.57
CA GLN A 394 18.93 -35.69 -16.28
C GLN A 394 18.37 -35.77 -17.69
N LYS A 395 18.72 -36.82 -18.47
CA LYS A 395 18.18 -37.00 -19.82
C LYS A 395 16.68 -37.27 -19.80
N GLY A 396 16.22 -38.16 -18.92
CA GLY A 396 14.81 -38.57 -18.84
C GLY A 396 13.89 -37.54 -18.19
N ARG A 397 14.43 -36.62 -17.38
CA ARG A 397 13.67 -35.73 -16.49
C ARG A 397 14.14 -34.28 -16.53
N LYS A 398 14.75 -33.87 -17.65
CA LYS A 398 15.29 -32.52 -17.86
C LYS A 398 14.28 -31.41 -17.53
N GLU A 399 13.05 -31.55 -18.01
CA GLU A 399 12.01 -30.52 -17.87
C GLU A 399 11.68 -30.22 -16.40
N ILE A 400 11.53 -31.26 -15.56
CA ILE A 400 11.18 -31.06 -14.15
C ILE A 400 12.36 -30.48 -13.36
N LEU A 401 13.58 -30.93 -13.66
CA LEU A 401 14.79 -30.41 -13.04
C LEU A 401 15.06 -28.94 -13.44
N GLU A 402 14.73 -28.55 -14.67
CA GLU A 402 14.79 -27.15 -15.12
C GLU A 402 13.77 -26.27 -14.40
N LYS A 403 12.50 -26.70 -14.34
CA LYS A 403 11.43 -25.96 -13.65
C LYS A 403 11.76 -25.69 -12.19
N LEU A 404 12.32 -26.67 -11.50
CA LEU A 404 12.73 -26.55 -10.10
C LEU A 404 14.14 -25.94 -9.96
N SER A 405 14.85 -25.68 -11.06
CA SER A 405 16.23 -25.18 -11.04
C SER A 405 17.17 -26.10 -10.22
N LEU A 406 17.02 -27.42 -10.38
CA LEU A 406 17.77 -28.47 -9.69
C LEU A 406 18.86 -29.11 -10.55
N ASN A 407 18.95 -28.79 -11.85
CA ASN A 407 19.92 -29.40 -12.78
C ASN A 407 21.34 -29.51 -12.22
N ASN A 408 21.86 -28.43 -11.63
CA ASN A 408 23.24 -28.36 -11.15
C ASN A 408 23.56 -29.36 -10.04
N ILE A 409 22.56 -29.75 -9.23
CA ILE A 409 22.72 -30.73 -8.15
C ILE A 409 23.04 -32.11 -8.74
N PHE A 410 22.44 -32.43 -9.87
CA PHE A 410 22.60 -33.73 -10.53
C PHE A 410 23.80 -33.75 -11.51
N SER A 411 24.41 -32.59 -11.81
CA SER A 411 25.55 -32.48 -12.74
C SER A 411 26.92 -32.62 -12.07
N ASN A 412 27.05 -32.24 -10.79
CA ASN A 412 28.35 -31.99 -10.16
C ASN A 412 28.62 -32.93 -8.98
N ILE A 413 28.66 -34.24 -9.23
CA ILE A 413 29.14 -35.21 -8.23
C ILE A 413 30.47 -35.75 -8.71
N GLY A 414 31.53 -35.05 -8.30
CA GLY A 414 32.93 -35.35 -8.63
C GLY A 414 33.68 -34.15 -9.19
N GLY A 415 34.02 -33.19 -8.33
CA GLY A 415 34.79 -31.98 -8.67
C GLY A 415 34.46 -30.82 -7.74
#